data_AF-A0A851TMV1-F1
#
_entry.id   AF-A0A851TMV1-F1
#
_cell.length_a   1.000
_cell.length_b   1.000
_cell.length_c   1.000
_cell.angle_alpha   90.00
_cell.angle_beta   90.00
_cell.angle_gamma   90.00
#
_symmetry.space_group_name_H-M   'P 1'
#
loop_
_entity.id
_entity.type
_entity.pdbx_description
1 polymer ?
#
loop_
_entity_poly.entity_id
_entity_poly.type
_entity_poly.pdbx_seq_one_letter_code
_entity_poly.pdbx_strand_id
1 'polypeptide(L)'
;TFLSVPEESDEIIPPAVAIFSPSKQEIQQKSKATLVCLASGFFPNYLSLVWKVNGAQRTEGVGTDESATWNGSTYSLTSRLRIPAQEWFNPLNHFECVATFFKNETLESIRKFIRGDAG
;
A
#
# COMPACT_ATOMS: atom_id res chain seq x y z
N THR A 1 -41.05 7.40 -19.80
CA THR A 1 -39.84 6.56 -19.73
C THR A 1 -39.19 6.78 -18.39
N PHE A 2 -39.35 5.85 -17.45
CA PHE A 2 -38.58 5.87 -16.21
C PHE A 2 -37.19 5.32 -16.54
N LEU A 3 -36.16 6.13 -16.34
CA LEU A 3 -34.79 5.63 -16.28
C LEU A 3 -34.71 4.81 -15.00
N SER A 4 -34.73 3.49 -15.14
CA SER A 4 -34.35 2.58 -14.06
C SER A 4 -32.91 2.87 -13.70
N VAL A 5 -32.69 3.50 -12.56
CA VAL A 5 -31.40 3.54 -11.88
C VAL A 5 -31.00 2.07 -11.66
N PRO A 6 -29.87 1.59 -12.20
CA PRO A 6 -29.38 0.27 -11.85
C PRO A 6 -29.12 0.27 -10.34
N GLU A 7 -29.72 -0.66 -9.63
CA GLU A 7 -29.51 -0.92 -8.20
C GLU A 7 -27.99 -1.00 -7.92
N GLU A 8 -27.45 0.01 -7.22
CA GLU A 8 -26.11 -0.01 -6.63
C GLU A 8 -26.02 -1.16 -5.62
N SER A 9 -25.64 -2.33 -6.10
CA SER A 9 -25.16 -3.46 -5.29
C SER A 9 -23.79 -3.86 -5.82
N ASP A 10 -22.89 -2.89 -5.91
CA ASP A 10 -21.48 -3.13 -6.20
C ASP A 10 -20.86 -3.82 -4.98
N GLU A 11 -20.62 -5.12 -5.08
CA GLU A 11 -20.00 -5.94 -4.03
C GLU A 11 -18.65 -5.33 -3.61
N ILE A 12 -18.52 -4.91 -2.36
CA ILE A 12 -17.27 -4.34 -1.85
C ILE A 12 -16.28 -5.48 -1.56
N ILE A 13 -15.20 -5.53 -2.34
CA ILE A 13 -14.14 -6.52 -2.20
C ILE A 13 -12.94 -5.86 -1.48
N PRO A 14 -12.58 -6.32 -0.27
CA PRO A 14 -11.42 -5.81 0.46
C PRO A 14 -10.10 -6.08 -0.27
N PRO A 15 -9.08 -5.21 -0.13
CA PRO A 15 -7.76 -5.44 -0.72
C PRO A 15 -7.00 -6.57 -0.05
N ALA A 16 -6.30 -7.37 -0.85
CA ALA A 16 -5.12 -8.09 -0.37
C ALA A 16 -3.94 -7.12 -0.32
N VAL A 17 -3.23 -7.06 0.82
CA VAL A 17 -2.09 -6.17 1.01
C VAL A 17 -0.81 -6.97 1.19
N ALA A 18 0.24 -6.59 0.49
CA ALA A 18 1.59 -7.15 0.61
C ALA A 18 2.64 -6.04 0.68
N ILE A 19 3.71 -6.28 1.43
CA ILE A 19 4.91 -5.44 1.45
C ILE A 19 6.09 -6.25 0.92
N PHE A 20 6.81 -5.69 -0.04
CA PHE A 20 8.01 -6.26 -0.62
C PHE A 20 9.25 -5.54 -0.09
N SER A 21 10.29 -6.33 0.19
CA SER A 21 11.59 -5.82 0.63
C SER A 21 12.32 -5.09 -0.51
N PRO A 22 13.26 -4.19 -0.18
CA PRO A 22 14.12 -3.55 -1.15
C PRO A 22 14.95 -4.54 -1.96
N SER A 23 15.26 -4.17 -3.21
CA SER A 23 16.19 -4.97 -4.01
C SER A 23 17.64 -4.82 -3.51
N LYS A 24 18.38 -5.93 -3.42
CA LYS A 24 19.80 -5.91 -3.04
C LYS A 24 20.64 -5.04 -3.98
N GLN A 25 20.32 -5.07 -5.27
CA GLN A 25 21.01 -4.28 -6.28
C GLN A 25 20.87 -2.77 -6.04
N GLU A 26 19.66 -2.29 -5.71
CA GLU A 26 19.45 -0.88 -5.39
C GLU A 26 20.28 -0.44 -4.19
N ILE A 27 20.28 -1.24 -3.13
CA ILE A 27 21.04 -0.96 -1.92
C ILE A 27 22.53 -0.86 -2.23
N GLN A 28 23.07 -1.83 -2.97
CA GLN A 28 24.49 -1.87 -3.32
C GLN A 28 24.92 -0.71 -4.23
N GLN A 29 24.08 -0.35 -5.21
CA GLN A 29 24.45 0.64 -6.24
C GLN A 29 24.13 2.08 -5.85
N LYS A 30 23.09 2.28 -5.03
CA LYS A 30 22.53 3.62 -4.75
C LYS A 30 22.54 3.97 -3.26
N SER A 31 22.89 3.05 -2.38
CA SER A 31 22.79 3.22 -0.91
C SER A 31 21.39 3.68 -0.46
N LYS A 32 20.37 3.25 -1.21
CA LYS A 32 18.94 3.51 -0.94
C LYS A 32 18.20 2.19 -0.91
N ALA A 33 17.10 2.19 -0.18
CA ALA A 33 16.21 1.05 -0.04
C ALA A 33 14.79 1.51 -0.37
N THR A 34 14.14 0.86 -1.34
CA THR A 34 12.75 1.13 -1.69
C THR A 34 11.86 -0.04 -1.27
N LEU A 35 11.02 0.17 -0.27
CA LEU A 35 9.94 -0.77 0.06
C LEU A 35 8.75 -0.53 -0.87
N VAL A 36 8.02 -1.60 -1.21
CA VAL A 36 6.82 -1.51 -2.05
C VAL A 36 5.64 -2.11 -1.32
N CYS A 37 4.55 -1.36 -1.20
CA CYS A 37 3.28 -1.84 -0.72
C CYS A 37 2.33 -1.97 -1.91
N LEU A 38 1.77 -3.16 -2.10
CA LEU A 38 0.77 -3.44 -3.11
C LEU A 38 -0.55 -3.78 -2.41
N ALA A 39 -1.59 -2.99 -2.69
CA ALA A 39 -2.97 -3.38 -2.46
C ALA A 39 -3.54 -3.89 -3.79
N SER A 40 -4.07 -5.11 -3.83
CA SER A 40 -4.60 -5.73 -5.04
C SER A 40 -5.92 -6.44 -4.79
N GLY A 41 -6.68 -6.65 -5.86
CA GLY A 41 -7.92 -7.43 -5.82
C GLY A 41 -9.08 -6.69 -5.15
N PHE A 42 -9.03 -5.36 -5.03
CA PHE A 42 -10.08 -4.60 -4.36
C PHE A 42 -11.09 -4.00 -5.34
N PHE A 43 -12.29 -3.74 -4.84
CA PHE A 43 -13.35 -3.06 -5.56
C PHE A 43 -14.31 -2.39 -4.55
N PRO A 44 -14.85 -1.19 -4.82
CA PRO A 44 -14.55 -0.26 -5.94
C PRO A 44 -13.15 0.38 -5.82
N ASN A 45 -12.81 1.35 -6.66
CA ASN A 45 -11.45 1.94 -6.76
C ASN A 45 -11.04 2.86 -5.57
N TYR A 46 -11.88 3.01 -4.55
CA TYR A 46 -11.62 3.90 -3.41
C TYR A 46 -10.75 3.23 -2.34
N LEU A 47 -9.44 3.47 -2.41
CA LEU A 47 -8.46 2.97 -1.44
C LEU A 47 -7.34 4.00 -1.21
N SER A 48 -6.91 4.14 0.04
CA SER A 48 -5.75 4.96 0.42
C SER A 48 -4.65 4.10 1.04
N LEU A 49 -3.40 4.37 0.67
CA LEU A 49 -2.20 3.73 1.23
C LEU A 49 -1.39 4.75 2.03
N VAL A 50 -1.13 4.42 3.30
CA VAL A 50 -0.32 5.24 4.21
C VAL A 50 0.83 4.40 4.76
N TRP A 51 2.01 4.99 4.81
CA TRP A 51 3.17 4.40 5.48
C TRP A 51 3.28 4.87 6.93
N LYS A 52 3.66 3.96 7.82
CA LYS A 52 4.16 4.28 9.14
C LYS A 52 5.53 3.66 9.34
N VAL A 53 6.42 4.42 9.96
CA VAL A 53 7.74 3.96 10.41
C VAL A 53 7.80 4.15 11.90
N ASN A 54 8.11 3.07 12.62
CA ASN A 54 8.18 3.09 14.07
C ASN A 54 6.89 3.58 14.77
N GLY A 55 5.73 3.34 14.14
CA GLY A 55 4.41 3.75 14.62
C GLY A 55 4.00 5.18 14.24
N ALA A 56 4.93 6.00 13.73
CA ALA A 56 4.67 7.35 13.25
C ALA A 56 4.37 7.35 11.75
N GLN A 57 3.42 8.18 11.31
CA GLN A 57 3.12 8.36 9.89
C GLN A 57 4.32 8.94 9.14
N ARG A 58 4.61 8.39 7.96
CA ARG A 58 5.72 8.77 7.09
C ARG A 58 5.19 9.28 5.76
N THR A 59 5.63 10.45 5.34
CA THR A 59 5.30 11.06 4.03
C THR A 59 6.54 11.36 3.19
N GLU A 60 7.65 11.74 3.83
CA GLU A 60 8.91 11.90 3.11
C GLU A 60 9.36 10.56 2.52
N GLY A 61 9.79 10.59 1.24
CA GLY A 61 10.21 9.39 0.51
C GLY A 61 9.05 8.51 0.02
N VAL A 62 7.80 8.88 0.32
CA VAL A 62 6.61 8.15 -0.13
C VAL A 62 6.18 8.62 -1.52
N GLY A 63 5.94 7.68 -2.41
CA GLY A 63 5.27 7.90 -3.70
C GLY A 63 4.20 6.84 -3.93
N THR A 64 2.95 7.27 -3.99
CA THR A 64 1.79 6.42 -4.31
C THR A 64 1.39 6.67 -5.76
N ASP A 65 1.04 5.61 -6.50
CA ASP A 65 0.55 5.74 -7.86
C ASP A 65 -0.69 6.65 -7.90
N GLU A 66 -0.81 7.50 -8.92
CA GLU A 66 -1.87 8.53 -8.98
C GLU A 66 -3.29 7.95 -9.07
N SER A 67 -3.41 6.77 -9.67
CA SER A 67 -4.68 6.08 -9.89
C SER A 67 -4.53 4.58 -9.68
N ALA A 68 -5.60 3.94 -9.19
CA ALA A 68 -5.66 2.49 -9.13
C ALA A 68 -5.76 1.89 -10.54
N THR A 69 -4.97 0.84 -10.79
CA THR A 69 -4.93 0.12 -12.07
C THR A 69 -6.04 -0.93 -12.10
N TRP A 70 -6.86 -0.91 -13.15
CA TRP A 70 -7.89 -1.91 -13.41
C TRP A 70 -7.32 -3.09 -14.22
N ASN A 71 -7.64 -4.32 -13.83
CA ASN A 71 -7.20 -5.53 -14.54
C ASN A 71 -8.31 -6.23 -15.35
N GLY A 72 -9.52 -5.65 -15.43
CA GLY A 72 -10.68 -6.29 -16.03
C GLY A 72 -11.71 -6.82 -15.02
N SER A 73 -11.35 -6.99 -13.75
CA SER A 73 -12.24 -7.44 -12.67
C SER A 73 -12.06 -6.74 -11.33
N THR A 74 -10.85 -6.32 -10.99
CA THR A 74 -10.51 -5.68 -9.71
C THR A 74 -9.45 -4.60 -9.91
N TYR A 75 -9.30 -3.76 -8.90
CA TYR A 75 -8.30 -2.70 -8.86
C TYR A 75 -7.05 -3.12 -8.10
N SER A 76 -5.95 -2.43 -8.40
CA SER A 76 -4.69 -2.51 -7.66
C SER A 76 -4.07 -1.12 -7.51
N LEU A 77 -3.42 -0.85 -6.38
CA LEU A 77 -2.76 0.40 -6.07
C LEU A 77 -1.40 0.11 -5.42
N THR A 78 -0.37 0.81 -5.88
CA THR A 78 0.99 0.65 -5.33
C THR A 78 1.42 1.91 -4.63
N SER A 79 2.06 1.76 -3.48
CA SER A 79 2.81 2.82 -2.80
C SER A 79 4.23 2.39 -2.53
N ARG A 80 5.19 3.29 -2.71
CA ARG A 80 6.62 3.02 -2.53
C ARG A 80 7.17 3.94 -1.45
N LEU A 81 8.00 3.41 -0.57
CA LEU A 81 8.72 4.16 0.45
C LEU A 81 10.22 4.04 0.19
N ARG A 82 10.84 5.14 -0.24
CA ARG A 82 12.28 5.23 -0.51
C ARG A 82 13.00 5.85 0.69
N ILE A 83 13.88 5.08 1.30
CA ILE A 83 14.65 5.45 2.50
C ILE A 83 16.17 5.26 2.29
N PRO A 84 17.02 5.82 3.17
CA PRO A 84 18.42 5.45 3.23
C PRO A 84 18.60 3.96 3.56
N ALA A 85 19.60 3.30 2.97
CA ALA A 85 19.86 1.88 3.24
C ALA A 85 20.14 1.60 4.73
N GLN A 86 20.75 2.54 5.45
CA GLN A 86 21.00 2.43 6.89
C GLN A 86 19.71 2.33 7.71
N GLU A 87 18.64 3.00 7.28
CA GLU A 87 17.32 2.92 7.93
C GLU A 87 16.69 1.53 7.71
N TRP A 88 16.91 0.93 6.54
CA TRP A 88 16.49 -0.45 6.25
C TRP A 88 17.29 -1.49 7.06
N PHE A 89 18.61 -1.31 7.20
CA PHE A 89 19.50 -2.22 7.94
C PHE A 89 19.48 -2.05 9.47
N ASN A 90 18.38 -1.52 10.00
CA ASN A 90 18.16 -1.47 11.43
C ASN A 90 16.99 -2.42 11.78
N PRO A 91 17.25 -3.58 12.39
CA PRO A 91 16.20 -4.56 12.70
C PRO A 91 15.21 -4.10 13.77
N LEU A 92 15.51 -2.99 14.46
CA LEU A 92 14.57 -2.33 15.38
C LEU A 92 13.53 -1.49 14.64
N ASN A 93 13.79 -1.13 13.38
CA ASN A 93 12.83 -0.38 12.59
C ASN A 93 11.70 -1.28 12.10
N HIS A 94 10.47 -0.79 12.22
CA HIS A 94 9.29 -1.42 11.66
C HIS A 94 8.61 -0.51 10.66
N PHE A 95 8.34 -1.07 9.48
CA PHE A 95 7.68 -0.40 8.36
C PHE A 95 6.30 -1.01 8.20
N GLU A 96 5.26 -0.19 8.34
CA GLU A 96 3.87 -0.58 8.22
C GLU A 96 3.24 0.12 7.02
N CYS A 97 2.53 -0.64 6.20
CA CYS A 97 1.63 -0.10 5.18
C CYS A 97 0.19 -0.31 5.64
N VAL A 98 -0.58 0.77 5.64
CA VAL A 98 -1.99 0.79 6.05
C VAL A 98 -2.83 1.08 4.82
N ALA A 99 -3.60 0.09 4.38
CA ALA A 99 -4.62 0.25 3.34
C ALA A 99 -5.95 0.58 4.00
N THR A 100 -6.54 1.72 3.64
CA THR A 100 -7.82 2.20 4.18
C THR A 100 -8.85 2.25 3.06
N PHE A 101 -10.01 1.63 3.27
CA PHE A 101 -11.08 1.53 2.27
C PHE A 101 -12.46 1.60 2.96
N PHE A 102 -13.49 1.95 2.20
CA PHE A 102 -14.86 1.96 2.71
C PHE A 102 -15.53 0.62 2.46
N LYS A 103 -16.19 0.10 3.50
CA LYS A 103 -17.00 -1.11 3.45
C LYS A 103 -18.24 -0.95 4.29
N ASN A 104 -19.42 -1.13 3.68
CA ASN A 104 -20.72 -1.03 4.35
C ASN A 104 -20.85 0.24 5.19
N GLU A 105 -20.58 1.41 4.60
CA GLU A 105 -20.61 2.73 5.26
C GLU A 105 -19.60 2.93 6.40
N THR A 106 -18.67 1.99 6.60
CA THR A 106 -17.61 2.08 7.60
C THR A 106 -16.23 2.16 6.96
N LEU A 107 -15.32 2.87 7.61
CA LEU A 107 -13.92 2.97 7.19
C LEU A 107 -13.12 1.84 7.84
N GLU A 108 -12.68 0.88 7.03
CA GLU A 108 -11.88 -0.26 7.47
C GLU A 108 -10.40 -0.07 7.10
N SER A 109 -9.52 -0.78 7.81
CA SER A 109 -8.07 -0.75 7.52
C SER A 109 -7.44 -2.14 7.56
N ILE A 110 -6.66 -2.47 6.53
CA ILE A 110 -5.78 -3.64 6.50
C ILE A 110 -4.34 -3.18 6.65
N ARG A 111 -3.62 -3.82 7.56
CA ARG A 111 -2.25 -3.46 7.93
C ARG A 111 -1.31 -4.60 7.61
N LYS A 112 -0.19 -4.26 6.98
CA LYS A 112 0.95 -5.16 6.83
C LYS A 112 2.18 -4.48 7.36
N PHE A 113 3.10 -5.28 7.88
CA PHE A 113 4.37 -4.77 8.36
C PHE A 113 5.52 -5.68 7.93
N ILE A 114 6.69 -5.07 7.83
CA ILE A 114 7.98 -5.75 7.67
C ILE A 114 8.97 -5.08 8.61
N ARG A 115 9.91 -5.86 9.15
CA ARG A 115 11.01 -5.33 9.96
C ARG A 115 12.20 -5.00 9.06
N GLY A 116 13.02 -4.06 9.51
CA GLY A 116 14.33 -3.82 8.91
C GLY A 116 15.18 -5.10 8.93
N ASP A 117 16.10 -5.17 7.98
CA ASP A 117 17.03 -6.28 7.86
C ASP A 117 18.19 -6.14 8.86
N ALA A 118 18.72 -7.26 9.35
CA ALA A 118 19.86 -7.25 10.27
C ALA A 118 21.22 -7.19 9.53
N GLY A 119 21.20 -7.33 8.20
CA GLY A 119 22.40 -7.45 7.36
C GLY A 119 22.79 -8.90 7.08
#